data_AF-A0A2H5YK21-F1
#
_entry.id   AF-A0A2H5YK21-F1
#
_cell.length_a   1.000
_cell.length_b   1.000
_cell.length_c   1.000
_cell.angle_alpha   90.00
_cell.angle_beta   90.00
_cell.angle_gamma   90.00
#
_symmetry.space_group_name_H-M   'P 1'
#
loop_
_entity.id
_entity.type
_entity.pdbx_description
1 polymer ?
#
loop_
_entity_poly.entity_id
_entity_poly.type
_entity_poly.pdbx_seq_one_letter_code
_entity_poly.pdbx_strand_id
1 'polypeptide(L)'
;MLTPEFASAAQRLLDLAREQPTAIMCAEAAYVRCHRLLVADYLTARGIEVRHIVDARRWQPHRLTPFARVEGGRVTYPALL
;
A
#
# COMPACT_ATOMS: atom_id res chain seq x y z
N MET A 1 -13.34 3.77 1.82
CA MET A 1 -11.90 4.09 1.64
C MET A 1 -11.68 4.74 0.28
N LEU A 2 -10.67 5.61 0.20
CA LEU A 2 -10.62 6.90 -0.52
C LEU A 2 -11.44 8.02 0.12
N THR A 3 -11.20 8.30 1.40
CA THR A 3 -11.60 9.61 1.96
C THR A 3 -10.51 10.65 1.67
N PRO A 4 -10.81 11.95 1.76
CA PRO A 4 -9.80 13.01 1.64
C PRO A 4 -8.64 12.84 2.64
N GLU A 5 -8.92 12.42 3.87
CA GLU A 5 -7.93 12.26 4.93
C GLU A 5 -6.94 11.14 4.59
N PHE A 6 -7.44 10.03 4.03
CA PHE A 6 -6.61 8.93 3.57
C PHE A 6 -5.68 9.38 2.43
N ALA A 7 -6.22 10.12 1.44
CA ALA A 7 -5.42 10.62 0.33
C ALA A 7 -4.32 11.59 0.80
N SER A 8 -4.66 12.50 1.72
CA SER A 8 -3.69 13.41 2.34
C SER A 8 -2.61 12.66 3.12
N ALA A 9 -2.98 11.64 3.91
CA ALA A 9 -2.02 10.83 4.64
C ALA A 9 -1.08 10.04 3.72
N ALA A 10 -1.61 9.48 2.63
CA ALA A 10 -0.81 8.79 1.62
C ALA A 10 0.17 9.76 0.92
N GLN A 11 -0.24 11.01 0.66
CA GLN A 11 0.66 12.01 0.10
C GLN A 11 1.80 12.36 1.07
N ARG A 12 1.50 12.60 2.36
CA ARG A 12 2.54 12.87 3.37
C ARG A 12 3.56 11.73 3.47
N LEU A 13 3.09 10.49 3.41
CA LEU A 13 3.98 9.32 3.37
C LEU A 13 4.92 9.36 2.16
N LEU A 14 4.42 9.74 0.99
CA LEU A 14 5.24 9.83 -0.22
C LEU A 14 6.23 10.99 -0.17
N ASP A 15 5.86 12.09 0.47
CA ASP A 15 6.77 13.22 0.68
C ASP A 15 7.95 12.77 1.58
N LEU A 16 7.67 12.07 2.69
CA LEU A 16 8.71 11.46 3.53
C LEU A 16 9.59 10.46 2.76
N ALA A 17 8.98 9.63 1.90
CA ALA A 17 9.70 8.64 1.10
C ALA A 17 10.62 9.26 0.02
N ARG A 18 10.37 10.51 -0.39
CA ARG A 18 11.26 11.25 -1.31
C ARG A 18 12.49 11.80 -0.58
N GLU A 19 12.36 12.11 0.70
CA GLU A 19 13.44 12.70 1.50
C GLU A 19 14.36 11.62 2.08
N GLN A 20 13.80 10.48 2.50
CA GLN A 20 14.56 9.42 3.16
C GLN A 20 13.91 8.04 3.00
N PRO A 21 14.70 6.95 3.15
CA PRO A 21 14.16 5.60 3.23
C PRO A 21 13.07 5.52 4.29
N THR A 22 11.85 5.17 3.87
CA THR A 22 10.66 5.21 4.71
C THR A 22 9.98 3.85 4.71
N ALA A 23 9.64 3.34 5.89
CA ALA A 23 8.92 2.09 6.07
C ALA A 23 7.65 2.30 6.90
N ILE A 24 6.56 1.64 6.49
CA ILE A 24 5.32 1.61 7.27
C ILE A 24 5.22 0.26 7.97
N MET A 25 5.13 0.30 9.30
CA MET A 25 5.00 -0.88 10.13
C MET A 25 3.61 -0.94 10.78
N CYS A 26 3.18 -2.15 11.12
CA CYS A 26 1.96 -2.41 11.88
C CYS A 26 2.25 -3.53 12.89
N ALA A 27 1.30 -3.81 13.79
CA ALA A 27 1.48 -4.84 14.81
C ALA A 27 1.50 -6.27 14.21
N GLU A 28 0.80 -6.47 13.10
CA GLU A 28 0.78 -7.77 12.41
C GLU A 28 2.06 -7.97 11.60
N ALA A 29 2.64 -9.18 11.74
CA ALA A 29 3.78 -9.59 10.94
C ALA A 29 3.44 -9.63 9.44
N ALA A 30 2.29 -10.19 9.07
CA ALA A 30 1.87 -10.38 7.69
C ALA A 30 1.07 -9.18 7.15
N TYR A 31 1.59 -8.49 6.12
CA TYR A 31 0.94 -7.32 5.52
C TYR A 31 -0.48 -7.63 5.00
N VAL A 32 -0.73 -8.85 4.52
CA VAL A 32 -2.05 -9.30 4.00
C VAL A 32 -3.14 -9.40 5.07
N ARG A 33 -2.77 -9.36 6.35
CA ARG A 33 -3.71 -9.44 7.48
C ARG A 33 -3.96 -8.10 8.16
N CYS A 34 -3.45 -7.00 7.59
CA CYS A 34 -3.56 -5.67 8.17
C CYS A 34 -3.87 -4.61 7.11
N HIS A 35 -4.14 -3.39 7.56
CA HIS A 35 -4.46 -2.26 6.68
C HIS A 35 -3.33 -1.86 5.73
N ARG A 36 -2.08 -2.29 5.96
CA ARG A 36 -0.96 -2.02 5.06
C ARG A 36 -1.16 -2.64 3.67
N LEU A 37 -1.97 -3.70 3.55
CA LEU A 37 -2.37 -4.24 2.24
C LEU A 37 -3.06 -3.15 1.40
N LEU A 38 -4.03 -2.44 1.99
CA LEU A 38 -4.83 -1.43 1.31
C LEU A 38 -4.00 -0.20 0.93
N VAL A 39 -3.04 0.18 1.79
CA VAL A 39 -2.09 1.25 1.50
C VAL A 39 -1.17 0.83 0.35
N ALA A 40 -0.65 -0.39 0.37
CA ALA A 40 0.22 -0.92 -0.68
C ALA A 40 -0.51 -0.97 -2.04
N ASP A 41 -1.74 -1.47 -2.07
CA ASP A 41 -2.58 -1.50 -3.27
C ASP A 41 -2.78 -0.09 -3.83
N TYR A 42 -3.12 0.88 -2.95
CA TYR A 42 -3.34 2.27 -3.33
C TYR A 42 -2.11 2.92 -3.98
N LEU A 43 -0.93 2.67 -3.43
CA LEU A 43 0.34 3.21 -3.94
C LEU A 43 0.76 2.52 -5.25
N THR A 44 0.67 1.19 -5.31
CA THR A 44 1.00 0.42 -6.51
C THR A 44 0.05 0.74 -7.67
N ALA A 45 -1.23 0.96 -7.41
CA ALA A 45 -2.18 1.45 -8.41
C ALA A 45 -1.84 2.84 -8.99
N ARG A 46 -0.96 3.60 -8.33
CA ARG A 46 -0.41 4.89 -8.79
C ARG A 46 0.99 4.77 -9.40
N GLY A 47 1.45 3.55 -9.67
CA GLY A 47 2.77 3.29 -10.26
C GLY A 47 3.93 3.39 -9.25
N ILE A 48 3.64 3.41 -7.96
CA ILE A 48 4.66 3.51 -6.91
C ILE A 48 5.05 2.10 -6.47
N GLU A 49 6.35 1.79 -6.55
CA GLU A 49 6.87 0.50 -6.09
C GLU A 49 6.78 0.40 -4.57
N VAL A 50 6.10 -0.64 -4.09
CA VAL A 50 6.04 -0.98 -2.67
C VAL A 50 6.77 -2.30 -2.47
N ARG A 51 7.71 -2.36 -1.52
CA ARG A 51 8.45 -3.57 -1.15
C ARG A 51 8.09 -3.99 0.27
N HIS A 52 7.66 -5.23 0.44
CA HIS A 52 7.38 -5.83 1.74
C HIS A 52 8.68 -6.41 2.30
N ILE A 53 9.09 -5.93 3.47
CA ILE A 53 10.22 -6.48 4.22
C ILE A 53 9.75 -7.82 4.83
N VAL A 54 10.33 -8.92 4.37
CA VAL A 54 9.99 -10.28 4.85
C VAL A 54 10.90 -10.66 6.02
N ASP A 55 12.19 -10.34 5.89
CA ASP A 55 13.19 -10.47 6.95
C ASP A 55 14.39 -9.55 6.65
N ALA A 56 15.48 -9.71 7.42
CA ALA A 56 16.68 -8.88 7.32
C ALA A 56 17.39 -8.93 5.95
N ARG A 57 17.14 -9.95 5.12
CA ARG A 57 17.82 -10.15 3.82
C ARG A 57 16.86 -10.22 2.64
N ARG A 58 15.56 -10.37 2.89
CA ARG A 58 14.55 -10.59 1.85
C ARG A 58 13.46 -9.54 1.88
N TRP A 59 13.15 -9.06 0.69
CA TRP A 59 11.97 -8.27 0.41
C TRP A 59 11.23 -8.85 -0.79
N GLN A 60 9.95 -8.52 -0.92
CA GLN A 60 9.14 -8.90 -2.06
C GLN A 60 8.36 -7.70 -2.60
N PRO A 61 8.27 -7.51 -3.93
CA PRO A 61 7.46 -6.45 -4.49
C PRO A 61 5.98 -6.73 -4.19
N HIS A 62 5.23 -5.67 -3.89
CA HIS A 62 3.79 -5.78 -3.78
C HIS A 62 3.20 -6.09 -5.17
N ARG A 63 2.24 -7.02 -5.18
CA ARG A 63 1.35 -7.24 -6.32
C ARG A 63 -0.03 -6.86 -5.86
N LEU A 64 -0.77 -6.18 -6.74
CA LEU A 64 -2.14 -5.79 -6.46
C LEU A 64 -2.93 -7.01 -5.96
N THR A 65 -3.75 -6.79 -4.94
CA THR A 65 -4.67 -7.79 -4.43
C THR A 65 -5.46 -8.39 -5.62
N PRO A 66 -5.54 -9.72 -5.78
CA PRO A 66 -6.01 -10.33 -7.03
C PRO A 66 -7.41 -9.90 -7.49
N PHE A 67 -8.28 -9.53 -6.55
CA PHE A 67 -9.65 -9.07 -6.82
C PHE A 67 -9.80 -7.55 -6.74
N ALA A 68 -8.71 -6.80 -6.58
CA ALA A 68 -8.73 -5.36 -6.66
C ALA A 68 -8.99 -4.92 -8.10
N ARG A 69 -9.88 -3.93 -8.27
CA ARG A 69 -10.09 -3.23 -9.54
C ARG A 69 -9.50 -1.83 -9.44
N VAL A 70 -8.79 -1.41 -10.49
CA VAL A 70 -8.17 -0.09 -10.59
C VAL A 70 -8.79 0.68 -11.74
N GLU A 71 -9.42 1.82 -11.44
CA GLU A 71 -10.03 2.72 -12.43
C GLU A 71 -9.58 4.15 -12.15
N GLY A 72 -8.88 4.79 -13.10
CA GLY A 72 -8.35 6.15 -12.91
C GLY A 72 -7.47 6.31 -11.66
N GLY A 73 -6.71 5.27 -11.30
CA GLY A 73 -5.90 5.24 -10.06
C GLY A 73 -6.71 5.01 -8.78
N ARG A 74 -8.02 4.80 -8.87
CA ARG A 74 -8.87 4.45 -7.73
C ARG A 74 -8.90 2.93 -7.56
N VAL A 75 -8.54 2.44 -6.37
CA VAL A 75 -8.63 1.01 -6.03
C VAL A 75 -9.97 0.71 -5.37
N THR A 76 -10.65 -0.34 -5.85
CA THR A 76 -11.88 -0.88 -5.27
C THR A 76 -11.77 -2.39 -5.09
N TYR A 77 -12.54 -2.95 -4.15
CA TYR A 77 -12.51 -4.39 -3.82
C TYR A 77 -13.93 -4.96 -3.95
N PRO A 78 -14.43 -5.17 -5.17
CA PRO A 78 -15.81 -5.57 -5.41
C PRO A 78 -16.15 -7.00 -4.98
N ALA A 79 -15.14 -7.84 -4.70
CA ALA A 79 -15.33 -9.25 -4.32
C ALA A 79 -15.38 -9.48 -2.79
N LEU A 80 -15.80 -8.50 -2.01
CA LEU A 80 -16.13 -8.66 -0.59
C LEU A 80 -17.65 -8.57 -0.39
N LEU A 81 -18.39 -9.39 -1.15
CA LEU A 81 -19.78 -9.76 -0.92
C LEU A 81 -19.91 -11.26 -1.12
#